data_AF-A0A2N2DX02-F1
#
_entry.id   AF-A0A2N2DX02-F1
#
_cell.length_a   1.000
_cell.length_b   1.000
_cell.length_c   1.000
_cell.angle_alpha   90.00
_cell.angle_beta   90.00
_cell.angle_gamma   90.00
#
_symmetry.space_group_name_H-M   'P 1'
#
loop_
_entity.id
_entity.type
_entity.pdbx_description
1 polymer ?
#
loop_
_entity_poly.entity_id
_entity_poly.type
_entity_poly.pdbx_seq_one_letter_code
_entity_poly.pdbx_strand_id
1 'polypeptide(L)' 'MFNMGFPELILILIIALVIFGPAKLPEVGKAIGKGLREFKTAVSVTTIEEKEIVEKEISEK' A
#
# COMPACT_ATOMS: atom_id res chain seq x y z
N MET A 1 1.78 33.17 -6.00
CA MET A 1 1.43 31.92 -6.70
C MET A 1 2.48 30.88 -6.33
N PHE A 2 2.14 29.96 -5.43
CA PHE A 2 3.03 28.85 -5.08
C PHE A 2 2.98 27.84 -6.22
N ASN A 3 3.98 27.88 -7.10
CA ASN A 3 4.25 26.79 -8.01
C ASN A 3 4.83 25.66 -7.16
N MET A 4 3.96 24.92 -6.46
CA MET A 4 4.32 23.77 -5.63
C MET A 4 4.81 22.67 -6.57
N GLY A 5 6.09 22.74 -6.91
CA GLY A 5 6.74 21.85 -7.83
C GLY A 5 7.46 20.74 -7.09
N PHE A 6 8.09 19.89 -7.88
CA PHE A 6 9.01 18.88 -7.40
C PHE A 6 10.12 19.43 -6.47
N PRO A 7 10.67 20.66 -6.68
CA PRO A 7 11.70 21.23 -5.81
C PRO A 7 11.24 21.46 -4.36
N GLU A 8 10.04 22.00 -4.15
CA GLU A 8 9.49 22.25 -2.82
C GLU A 8 9.26 20.93 -2.06
N LEU A 9 8.78 19.89 -2.76
CA LEU A 9 8.59 18.57 -2.17
C LEU A 9 9.93 17.96 -1.72
N ILE A 10 10.99 18.11 -2.54
CA ILE A 10 12.35 17.68 -2.19
C ILE A 10 12.86 18.42 -0.96
N LEU A 11 12.65 19.74 -0.86
CA LEU A 11 13.10 20.51 0.30
C LEU A 11 12.44 20.01 1.59
N ILE A 12 11.13 19.76 1.56
CA ILE A 12 10.39 19.18 2.69
C ILE A 12 10.92 17.78 3.02
N LEU A 13 11.18 16.96 2.00
CA LEU A 13 11.70 15.60 2.15
C LEU A 13 13.09 15.62 2.81
N ILE A 14 13.97 16.56 2.45
CA ILE A 14 15.28 16.75 3.09
C ILE A 14 15.11 17.12 4.57
N ILE A 15 14.20 18.04 4.91
CA ILE A 15 13.96 18.40 6.32
C ILE A 15 13.42 17.20 7.10
N ALA A 16 12.46 16.46 6.54
CA ALA A 16 11.95 15.24 7.14
C ALA A 16 13.05 14.18 7.31
N LEU A 17 13.96 14.06 6.34
CA LEU A 17 15.13 13.18 6.41
C LEU A 17 16.12 13.56 7.48
N VAL A 18 16.30 14.85 7.79
CA VAL A 18 17.17 15.28 8.88
C VAL A 18 16.57 14.91 10.24
N ILE A 19 15.24 15.04 10.38
CA ILE A 19 14.54 14.72 11.63
C ILE A 19 14.44 13.20 11.85
N PHE A 20 14.00 12.46 10.81
CA PHE A 20 13.75 11.02 10.91
C PHE A 20 14.98 10.17 10.55
N GLY A 21 15.89 10.68 9.72
CA GLY A 21 17.02 9.94 9.17
C GLY A 21 16.68 9.17 7.90
N PRO A 22 17.57 9.12 6.89
CA PRO A 22 17.35 8.37 5.64
C PRO A 22 17.18 6.87 5.84
N ALA A 23 17.74 6.31 6.91
CA ALA A 23 17.62 4.89 7.22
C ALA A 23 16.21 4.48 7.67
N LYS A 24 15.39 5.41 8.19
CA LYS A 24 14.03 5.09 8.67
C LYS A 24 12.99 4.99 7.55
N LEU A 25 13.16 5.73 6.46
CA LEU A 25 12.26 5.64 5.29
C LEU A 25 12.14 4.22 4.70
N PRO A 26 13.23 3.49 4.42
CA PRO A 26 13.12 2.13 3.90
C PRO A 26 12.56 1.14 4.94
N GLU A 27 12.77 1.38 6.24
CA GLU A 27 12.18 0.57 7.31
C GLU A 27 10.65 0.72 7.36
N VAL A 28 10.17 1.98 7.35
CA VAL A 28 8.74 2.30 7.28
C VAL A 28 8.13 1.78 5.98
N GLY A 29 8.80 1.96 4.85
CA GLY A 29 8.36 1.44 3.56
C GLY A 29 8.25 -0.08 3.53
N LYS A 30 9.18 -0.81 4.16
CA LYS A 30 9.10 -2.28 4.30
C LYS A 30 7.90 -2.70 5.16
N ALA A 31 7.66 -2.00 6.28
CA ALA A 31 6.53 -2.29 7.17
C ALA A 31 5.18 -2.05 6.46
N ILE A 32 5.02 -0.89 5.81
CA ILE A 32 3.82 -0.55 5.03
C ILE A 32 3.66 -1.51 3.85
N GLY A 33 4.74 -1.82 3.14
CA GLY A 33 4.71 -2.73 1.99
C GLY A 33 4.29 -4.15 2.38
N LYS A 34 4.73 -4.63 3.55
CA LYS A 34 4.29 -5.91 4.10
C LYS A 34 2.80 -5.89 4.43
N GLY A 35 2.33 -4.85 5.12
CA GLY A 35 0.92 -4.67 5.45
C GLY A 35 0.02 -4.56 4.21
N LEU A 36 0.45 -3.82 3.18
CA LEU A 36 -0.30 -3.68 1.93
C LEU A 36 -0.34 -5.01 1.15
N ARG A 37 0.73 -5.81 1.18
CA ARG A 37 0.76 -7.14 0.58
C ARG A 37 -0.20 -8.09 1.29
N GLU A 38 -0.18 -8.11 2.62
CA GLU A 38 -1.10 -8.93 3.42
C GLU A 38 -2.56 -8.49 3.21
N PHE A 39 -2.82 -7.18 3.18
CA PHE A 39 -4.14 -6.62 2.87
C PHE A 39 -4.62 -7.03 1.47
N LYS A 40 -3.77 -6.91 0.44
CA LYS A 40 -4.10 -7.34 -0.92
C LYS A 40 -4.42 -8.83 -0.98
N THR A 41 -3.63 -9.66 -0.29
CA THR A 41 -3.86 -11.11 -0.23
C THR A 41 -5.20 -11.42 0.44
N ALA A 42 -5.51 -10.81 1.58
CA ALA A 42 -6.79 -11.02 2.27
C ALA A 42 -7.99 -10.69 1.38
N VAL A 43 -7.95 -9.52 0.72
CA VAL A 43 -9.01 -9.08 -0.20
C VAL A 43 -9.15 -10.02 -1.40
N SER A 44 -8.02 -10.50 -1.95
CA SER A 44 -8.04 -11.43 -3.09
C SER A 44 -8.61 -12.80 -2.71
N VAL A 45 -8.29 -13.32 -1.52
CA VAL A 45 -8.82 -14.60 -1.03
C VAL A 45 -10.33 -14.51 -0.83
N THR A 46 -10.84 -13.46 -0.18
CA THR A 46 -12.29 -13.24 -0.02
C THR A 46 -13.01 -13.20 -1.38
N THR A 47 -12.41 -12.55 -2.38
CA THR A 47 -12.99 -12.48 -3.74
C THR A 47 -13.02 -13.84 -4.44
N ILE A 48 -12.01 -14.68 -4.21
CA ILE A 48 -11.92 -16.03 -4.81
C ILE A 48 -12.90 -16.98 -4.12
N GLU A 49 -13.02 -16.92 -2.79
CA GLU A 49 -13.97 -17.73 -2.03
C GLU A 49 -15.42 -17.40 -2.42
N GLU A 50 -15.82 -16.13 -2.52
CA GLU A 50 -17.14 -15.76 -3.04
C GLU A 50 -17.41 -16.29 -4.44
N LYS A 51 -16.40 -16.29 -5.32
CA LYS A 51 -16.53 -16.80 -6.69
C LYS A 51 -16.74 -18.32 -6.72
N GLU A 52 -16.05 -19.07 -5.87
CA GLU A 52 -16.11 -20.53 -5.84
C GLU A 52 -17.43 -21.04 -5.21
N ILE A 53 -17.98 -20.31 -4.24
CA ILE A 53 -19.28 -20.64 -3.61
C ILE A 53 -20.43 -20.37 -4.59
N VAL A 54 -20.41 -19.24 -5.30
CA VAL A 54 -21.41 -18.87 -6.30
C VAL A 54 -21.41 -19.84 -7.50
N GLU A 55 -20.23 -20.29 -7.95
CA GLU A 55 -20.12 -21.21 -9.09
C GLU A 55 -20.58 -22.64 -8.75
N LYS A 56 -20.45 -23.06 -7.48
CA LYS A 56 -21.01 -24.34 -6.99
C LYS A 56 -22.53 -24.28 -6.84
N GLU A 57 -23.09 -23.17 -6.33
CA GLU A 57 -24.56 -23.00 -6.21
C GLU A 57 -25.29 -22.96 -7.56
N ILE A 58 -24.65 -22.46 -8.62
CA ILE A 58 -25.23 -22.38 -9.97
C ILE A 58 -25.16 -23.73 -10.70
N SER A 59 -24.18 -24.58 -10.39
CA SER A 59 -24.04 -25.91 -11.01
C SER A 59 -24.96 -26.98 -10.39
N GLU A 60 -25.47 -26.75 -9.18
CA GLU A 60 -26.33 -27.70 -8.45
C GLU A 60 -27.84 -27.43 -8.64
N LYS A 61 -28.22 -26.37 -9.37
CA LYS A 61 -29.59 -26.02 -9.77
C LYS A 61 -29.83 -26.23 -11.25
#